data_AF-A0A846DRZ3-F1
#
_entry.id   AF-A0A846DRZ3-F1
#
_cell.length_a   1.000
_cell.length_b   1.000
_cell.length_c   1.000
_cell.angle_alpha   90.00
_cell.angle_beta   90.00
_cell.angle_gamma   90.00
#
_symmetry.space_group_name_H-M   'P 1'
#
loop_
_entity.id
_entity.type
_entity.pdbx_description
1 polymer ?
#
loop_
_entity_poly.entity_id
_entity_poly.type
_entity_poly.pdbx_seq_one_letter_code
_entity_poly.pdbx_strand_id
1 'polypeptide(L)' 'MSIESASRFLEDVTYRTELREKFRSAGNPHEFVKVAQELGYDFTTEELHEVVSEHSKGVTVRRQTGVWQWLRTVNWMTR' A
#
# COMPACT_ATOMS: atom_id res chain seq x y z
N MET A 1 6.88 14.12 0.90
CA MET A 1 6.24 12.94 0.31
C MET A 1 7.27 12.30 -0.60
N SER A 2 7.55 11.00 -0.45
CA SER A 2 8.58 10.30 -1.24
C SER A 2 8.16 8.90 -1.70
N ILE A 3 8.48 8.54 -2.94
CA ILE A 3 8.31 7.19 -3.52
C ILE A 3 8.99 6.12 -2.66
N GLU A 4 10.15 6.43 -2.07
CA GLU A 4 10.86 5.53 -1.16
C GLU A 4 10.01 5.17 0.08
N SER A 5 9.26 6.13 0.63
CA SER A 5 8.33 5.89 1.73
C SER A 5 7.19 4.97 1.33
N ALA A 6 6.66 5.12 0.11
CA ALA A 6 5.62 4.25 -0.44
C ALA A 6 6.12 2.82 -0.69
N SER A 7 7.35 2.66 -1.16
CA SER A 7 7.99 1.35 -1.34
C SER A 7 8.24 0.67 0.00
N ARG A 8 8.79 1.40 0.97
CA ARG A 8 9.01 0.88 2.33
C ARG A 8 7.69 0.50 2.99
N PHE A 9 6.65 1.30 2.81
CA PHE A 9 5.30 0.97 3.27
C PHE A 9 4.80 -0.35 2.67
N LEU A 10 4.90 -0.52 1.36
CA LEU A 10 4.50 -1.75 0.67
C LEU A 10 5.27 -2.97 1.17
N GLU A 11 6.57 -2.82 1.45
CA GLU A 11 7.37 -3.87 2.06
C GLU A 11 6.91 -4.18 3.49
N ASP A 12 6.64 -3.17 4.30
CA ASP A 12 6.21 -3.36 5.69
C ASP A 12 4.84 -4.04 5.77
N VAL A 13 3.84 -3.60 4.98
CA VAL A 13 2.55 -4.31 4.88
C VAL A 13 2.72 -5.70 4.29
N THR A 14 3.77 -5.97 3.49
CA THR A 14 4.04 -7.29 2.93
C THR A 14 4.37 -8.30 4.01
N TYR A 15 5.12 -7.91 5.04
CA TYR A 15 5.51 -8.80 6.14
C TYR A 15 4.63 -8.66 7.39
N ARG A 16 3.98 -7.51 7.59
CA ARG A 16 3.17 -7.21 8.79
C ARG A 16 1.68 -7.23 8.49
N THR A 17 1.05 -8.37 8.78
CA THR A 17 -0.41 -8.55 8.64
C THR A 17 -1.21 -7.61 9.54
N GLU A 18 -0.71 -7.30 10.74
CA GLU A 18 -1.32 -6.32 11.65
C GLU A 18 -1.46 -4.94 11.01
N LEU A 19 -0.50 -4.54 10.17
CA LEU A 19 -0.53 -3.26 9.48
C LEU A 19 -1.70 -3.28 8.48
N ARG A 20 -1.83 -4.36 7.69
CA ARG A 20 -2.95 -4.54 6.74
C ARG A 20 -4.31 -4.46 7.40
N GLU A 21 -4.46 -4.97 8.62
CA GLU A 21 -5.72 -4.90 9.36
C GLU A 21 -6.08 -3.46 9.74
N LYS A 22 -5.10 -2.63 10.14
CA LYS A 22 -5.33 -1.19 10.39
C LYS A 22 -5.85 -0.46 9.14
N PHE A 23 -5.30 -0.81 7.98
CA PHE A 23 -5.71 -0.22 6.70
C PHE A 23 -6.97 -0.85 6.11
N ARG A 24 -7.47 -1.98 6.64
CA ARG A 24 -8.74 -2.58 6.17
C ARG A 24 -9.94 -1.63 6.39
N SER A 25 -9.88 -0.81 7.44
CA SER A 25 -10.91 0.21 7.74
C SER A 25 -10.78 1.45 6.87
N ALA A 26 -9.65 1.66 6.18
CA ALA A 26 -9.42 2.79 5.30
C ALA A 26 -10.07 2.55 3.93
N GLY A 27 -11.37 2.79 3.84
CA GLY A 27 -12.17 2.64 2.61
C GLY A 27 -11.89 3.70 1.53
N ASN A 28 -11.12 4.75 1.86
CA ASN A 28 -10.91 5.91 1.01
C ASN A 28 -9.41 6.23 0.89
N PRO A 29 -8.96 6.75 -0.28
CA PRO A 29 -7.56 7.08 -0.53
C PRO A 29 -6.99 8.09 0.48
N HIS A 30 -7.80 9.09 0.83
CA HIS A 30 -7.40 10.14 1.76
C HIS A 30 -7.19 9.60 3.18
N GLU A 31 -8.11 8.76 3.66
CA GLU A 31 -7.99 8.11 4.97
C GLU A 31 -6.80 7.16 5.00
N PHE A 32 -6.55 6.46 3.89
CA PHE A 32 -5.39 5.58 3.77
C PHE A 32 -4.08 6.35 3.92
N VAL A 33 -3.92 7.47 3.21
CA VAL A 33 -2.72 8.31 3.35
C VAL A 33 -2.61 8.90 4.74
N LYS A 34 -3.72 9.34 5.36
CA LYS A 34 -3.69 9.81 6.74
C LYS A 34 -3.17 8.76 7.71
N VAL A 35 -3.71 7.55 7.66
CA VAL A 35 -3.25 6.44 8.52
C VAL A 35 -1.78 6.12 8.25
N ALA A 36 -1.35 6.15 6.99
CA ALA A 36 0.06 5.96 6.65
C ALA A 36 0.95 7.06 7.25
N GLN A 37 0.55 8.32 7.17
CA GLN A 37 1.26 9.45 7.79
C GLN A 37 1.31 9.35 9.31
N GLU A 38 0.21 8.93 9.96
CA GLU A 38 0.18 8.67 11.40
C GLU A 38 1.14 7.55 11.84
N LEU A 39 1.37 6.58 10.95
CA LEU A 39 2.35 5.50 11.15
C LEU A 39 3.79 5.91 10.78
N GLY A 40 4.00 7.14 10.32
CA GLY A 40 5.31 7.68 9.95
C GLY A 40 5.69 7.49 8.48
N TYR A 41 4.77 7.06 7.63
CA TYR A 41 4.98 6.96 6.19
C TYR A 41 4.50 8.22 5.48
N ASP A 42 5.44 8.94 4.86
CA ASP A 42 5.11 10.19 4.15
C ASP A 42 5.09 9.96 2.63
N PHE A 43 3.92 9.61 2.11
CA PHE A 43 3.66 9.44 0.67
C PHE A 43 2.24 9.86 0.28
N THR A 44 2.03 10.16 -0.99
CA THR A 44 0.71 10.43 -1.59
C THR A 44 0.08 9.18 -2.19
N THR A 45 -1.22 9.26 -2.49
CA THR A 45 -1.92 8.23 -3.25
C THR A 45 -1.32 8.00 -4.63
N GLU A 46 -0.82 9.05 -5.29
CA GLU A 46 -0.23 8.98 -6.62
C GLU A 46 1.10 8.22 -6.58
N GLU A 47 1.97 8.54 -5.62
CA GLU A 47 3.23 7.83 -5.41
C GLU A 47 3.00 6.36 -5.05
N LEU A 48 2.02 6.08 -4.17
CA LEU A 48 1.65 4.70 -3.86
C LEU A 48 1.16 3.97 -5.10
N HIS A 49 0.34 4.62 -5.93
CA HIS A 49 -0.17 4.03 -7.17
C HIS A 49 0.94 3.77 -8.17
N GLU A 50 1.93 4.66 -8.25
CA GLU A 50 3.13 4.47 -9.06
C GLU A 50 3.93 3.27 -8.57
N VAL A 51 4.25 3.16 -7.29
CA VAL A 51 4.98 2.01 -6.75
C VAL A 51 4.19 0.71 -6.92
N VAL A 52 2.87 0.72 -6.67
CA VAL A 52 1.99 -0.43 -6.92
C VAL A 52 2.02 -0.82 -8.40
N SER A 53 1.95 0.15 -9.32
CA SER A 53 1.98 -0.07 -10.76
C SER A 53 3.33 -0.63 -11.22
N GLU A 54 4.43 -0.05 -10.75
CA GLU A 54 5.80 -0.50 -11.05
C GLU A 54 6.06 -1.90 -10.51
N HIS A 55 5.67 -2.19 -9.26
CA HIS A 55 5.81 -3.51 -8.66
C HIS A 55 4.84 -4.54 -9.25
N SER A 56 3.72 -4.11 -9.85
CA SER A 56 2.76 -4.97 -10.56
C SER A 56 3.23 -5.31 -11.99
N LYS A 57 3.81 -4.33 -12.70
CA LYS A 57 4.40 -4.52 -14.04
C LYS A 57 5.73 -5.28 -13.97
N GLY A 58 6.56 -4.99 -12.97
CA GLY A 58 7.83 -5.66 -12.68
C GLY A 58 7.64 -6.90 -11.80
N VAL A 59 7.02 -7.95 -12.34
CA VAL A 59 6.70 -9.20 -11.63
C VAL A 59 7.94 -9.78 -10.91
N THR A 60 8.08 -9.54 -9.60
CA THR A 60 9.06 -10.26 -8.74
C THR A 60 8.64 -10.46 -7.28
N VAL A 61 7.70 -9.66 -6.73
CA VAL A 61 7.06 -10.00 -5.45
C VAL A 61 6.07 -11.13 -5.72
N ARG A 62 6.59 -12.36 -5.75
CA ARG A 62 5.79 -13.58 -5.98
C ARG A 62 4.54 -13.55 -5.10
N ARG A 63 3.45 -14.08 -5.66
CA ARG A 63 2.09 -14.23 -5.12
C ARG A 63 1.95 -14.83 -3.69
N GLN A 64 3.05 -15.06 -2.97
CA GLN A 64 3.08 -15.73 -1.66
C GLN A 64 2.74 -14.82 -0.47
N THR A 65 2.86 -13.50 -0.58
CA THR A 65 2.69 -12.61 0.59
C THR A 65 1.26 -12.12 0.81
N GLY A 66 0.39 -12.25 -0.20
CA GLY A 66 -1.02 -11.82 -0.14
C GLY A 66 -1.23 -10.31 -0.17
N VAL A 67 -0.17 -9.49 -0.24
CA VAL A 67 -0.27 -8.02 -0.27
C VAL A 67 -1.07 -7.54 -1.48
N TRP A 68 -0.87 -8.14 -2.66
CA TRP A 68 -1.61 -7.82 -3.87
C TRP A 68 -3.09 -8.22 -3.84
N GLN A 69 -3.42 -9.28 -3.11
CA GLN A 69 -4.82 -9.64 -2.86
C GLN A 69 -5.44 -8.64 -1.89
N TRP A 70 -4.70 -8.27 -0.84
CA TRP A 70 -5.15 -7.27 0.11
C TRP A 70 -5.34 -5.88 -0.54
N LEU A 71 -4.41 -5.41 -1.37
CA LEU A 71 -4.57 -4.16 -2.12
C LEU A 71 -5.82 -4.19 -3.03
N ARG A 72 -6.18 -5.36 -3.58
CA ARG A 72 -7.45 -5.54 -4.31
C ARG A 72 -8.68 -5.48 -3.41
N THR A 73 -8.57 -5.78 -2.13
CA THR A 73 -9.66 -5.54 -1.16
C THR A 73 -9.80 -4.07 -0.77
N VAL A 74 -8.75 -3.26 -1.00
CA VAL A 74 -8.78 -1.81 -0.84
C VAL A 74 -9.49 -1.21 -2.05
N ASN A 75 -10.81 -1.04 -1.92
CA ASN A 75 -11.76 -0.77 -2.99
C ASN A 75 -11.39 0.42 -3.92
N TRP A 76 -10.66 1.42 -3.42
CA TRP A 76 -10.29 2.60 -4.19
C TRP A 76 -9.08 2.42 -5.13
N MET A 77 -8.28 1.36 -4.97
CA MET A 77 -7.13 1.10 -5.87
C MET A 77 -7.52 0.36 -7.16
N THR A 78 -8.78 -0.10 -7.30
CA THR A 78 -9.25 -0.88 -8.45
C THR A 78 -10.00 -0.03 -9.49
N ARG A 79 -10.22 1.27 -9.24
CA ARG A 79 -11.06 2.11 -10.09
C ARG A 79 -10.29 2.99 -11.07
#